data_AF-A0A1Q3TC87-F1
#
_entry.id   AF-A0A1Q3TC87-F1
#
_cell.length_a   1.000
_cell.length_b   1.000
_cell.length_c   1.000
_cell.angle_alpha   90.00
_cell.angle_beta   90.00
_cell.angle_gamma   90.00
#
_symmetry.space_group_name_H-M   'P 1'
#
loop_
_entity.id
_entity.type
_entity.pdbx_description
1 polymer ?
#
loop_
_entity_poly.entity_id
_entity_poly.type
_entity_poly.pdbx_seq_one_letter_code
_entity_poly.pdbx_strand_id
1 'polypeptide(L)'
;MVKVFKDRNGLVPARLVLSFVALLLLNTLLLAFTLKPAHAADPAPLELSAPSGPTGTILTVKGTIPKDYSYLNLMSIFVQLPSDTGFYLRMGAAPVKSDGTFTWSGPLPRAGIALSGDGSAAPHEITLPNGPVTIVYGVVPSFESAHVTFTVTDNANGPYADPTGTDQVYYNWARTDDLVASGAVSRSWLWGPASYEVLEPYKESPKGWRYVTYYDKARMEITNPAAPTANNAYYVTNGLLVREMVTGQLQLGNNTFENRKPAEVPTAGDFTEANKTPHFAAYTALQTVNNNKEGQVITDLLDKQGKVTPNPALAQYNVTATNLVDQTKHYIASPFWAFLNSSGPILVNTGTSDQMQQNGRIFDPLFNATGYPITEPYWTKTVVGGVEKDVLVQLFERRVLTFTPSNTAAYQVEMGNVGSQYYQWRYNASFQ
;
A
#
# COMPACT_ATOMS: atom_id res chain seq x y z
N MET A 1 -15.77 54.70 30.45
CA MET A 1 -17.21 54.61 30.82
C MET A 1 -17.88 53.63 29.87
N VAL A 2 -18.73 52.76 30.40
CA VAL A 2 -19.45 51.71 29.67
C VAL A 2 -20.31 52.27 28.53
N LYS A 3 -20.25 51.66 27.33
CA LYS A 3 -21.44 51.24 26.56
C LYS A 3 -21.10 50.30 25.39
N VAL A 4 -22.00 49.32 25.26
CA VAL A 4 -22.09 48.19 24.33
C VAL A 4 -22.52 48.64 22.92
N PHE A 5 -21.99 48.02 21.85
CA PHE A 5 -22.79 47.38 20.79
C PHE A 5 -21.96 46.37 19.99
N LYS A 6 -22.67 45.34 19.53
CA LYS A 6 -22.26 44.07 18.96
C LYS A 6 -22.19 44.20 17.43
N ASP A 7 -21.12 43.68 16.80
CA ASP A 7 -21.25 43.11 15.45
C ASP A 7 -20.31 41.91 15.24
N ARG A 8 -20.76 41.00 14.40
CA ARG A 8 -20.41 39.58 14.33
C ARG A 8 -19.07 39.34 13.62
N ASN A 9 -17.99 39.38 14.37
CA ASN A 9 -16.74 38.68 14.07
C ASN A 9 -15.93 38.59 15.35
N GLY A 10 -15.63 37.38 15.80
CA GLY A 10 -14.85 37.21 17.02
C GLY A 10 -14.73 35.78 17.49
N LEU A 11 -13.61 35.18 17.10
CA LEU A 11 -12.86 34.19 17.87
C LEU A 11 -13.55 32.84 18.10
N VAL A 12 -13.30 31.90 17.20
CA VAL A 12 -13.28 30.49 17.59
C VAL A 12 -11.89 30.21 18.20
N PRO A 13 -11.82 29.80 19.48
CA PRO A 13 -10.58 29.52 20.17
C PRO A 13 -9.94 28.23 19.65
N ALA A 14 -8.67 28.01 20.01
CA ALA A 14 -7.81 26.85 19.71
C ALA A 14 -8.41 25.47 20.07
N ARG A 15 -9.51 25.09 19.40
CA ARG A 15 -10.30 23.87 19.61
C ARG A 15 -10.64 23.14 18.31
N LEU A 16 -10.21 23.62 17.14
CA LEU A 16 -10.45 22.91 15.88
C LEU A 16 -9.31 22.00 15.43
N VAL A 17 -8.08 22.21 15.92
CA VAL A 17 -6.92 21.33 15.64
C VAL A 17 -6.92 20.08 16.54
N LEU A 18 -7.62 20.12 17.68
CA LEU A 18 -7.83 18.94 18.51
C LEU A 18 -8.92 17.99 17.97
N SER A 19 -9.82 18.43 17.08
CA SER A 19 -10.96 17.61 16.67
C SER A 19 -10.65 16.55 15.60
N PHE A 20 -9.58 16.69 14.81
CA PHE A 20 -9.18 15.65 13.85
C PHE A 20 -8.27 14.58 14.47
N VAL A 21 -7.38 14.98 15.39
CA VAL A 21 -6.60 14.04 16.20
C VAL A 21 -7.50 13.30 17.19
N ALA A 22 -8.51 13.98 17.76
CA ALA A 22 -9.49 13.34 18.61
C ALA A 22 -10.41 12.39 17.84
N LEU A 23 -10.78 12.63 16.57
CA LEU A 23 -11.66 11.69 15.84
C LEU A 23 -10.92 10.40 15.41
N LEU A 24 -9.62 10.49 15.09
CA LEU A 24 -8.77 9.32 14.85
C LEU A 24 -8.51 8.53 16.16
N LEU A 25 -8.43 9.22 17.30
CA LEU A 25 -8.34 8.61 18.63
C LEU A 25 -9.70 8.15 19.20
N LEU A 26 -10.83 8.71 18.78
CA LEU A 26 -12.15 8.35 19.32
C LEU A 26 -12.72 7.09 18.64
N ASN A 27 -12.36 6.85 17.37
CA ASN A 27 -12.62 5.54 16.74
C ASN A 27 -11.74 4.42 17.31
N THR A 28 -10.64 4.75 18.00
CA THR A 28 -9.86 3.77 18.79
C THR A 28 -10.27 3.74 20.27
N LEU A 29 -10.90 4.79 20.83
CA LEU A 29 -11.36 4.81 22.23
C LEU A 29 -12.77 4.22 22.43
N LEU A 30 -13.67 4.25 21.43
CA LEU A 30 -15.04 3.75 21.64
C LEU A 30 -15.20 2.21 21.62
N LEU A 31 -14.11 1.45 21.51
CA LEU A 31 -14.08 0.01 21.76
C LEU A 31 -13.15 -0.41 22.92
N ALA A 32 -12.67 0.53 23.72
CA ALA A 32 -11.84 0.23 24.90
C ALA A 32 -12.65 -0.03 26.19
N PHE A 33 -13.97 -0.17 26.10
CA PHE A 33 -14.84 -0.60 27.20
C PHE A 33 -15.67 -1.83 26.83
N THR A 34 -14.99 -2.92 26.49
CA THR A 34 -15.54 -4.26 26.70
C THR A 34 -14.50 -5.10 27.41
N LEU A 35 -14.70 -5.26 28.73
CA LEU A 35 -14.23 -6.33 29.61
C LEU A 35 -12.84 -6.91 29.27
N LYS A 36 -11.81 -6.57 30.06
CA LYS A 36 -10.68 -7.50 30.27
C LYS A 36 -11.28 -8.88 30.59
N PRO A 37 -11.12 -9.91 29.75
CA PRO A 37 -11.42 -11.26 30.18
C PRO A 37 -10.42 -11.62 31.28
N ALA A 38 -10.93 -12.14 32.38
CA ALA A 38 -10.10 -12.73 33.42
C ALA A 38 -9.34 -13.94 32.83
N HIS A 39 -8.02 -13.93 33.00
CA HIS A 39 -7.07 -15.03 32.74
C HIS A 39 -7.05 -15.63 31.32
N ALA A 40 -6.24 -15.04 30.45
CA ALA A 40 -5.55 -15.79 29.40
C ALA A 40 -4.16 -16.20 29.93
N ALA A 41 -3.75 -17.45 29.69
CA ALA A 41 -2.42 -17.95 30.03
C ALA A 41 -1.32 -17.05 29.45
N ASP A 42 -0.14 -17.03 30.07
CA ASP A 42 1.02 -16.30 29.53
C ASP A 42 1.17 -16.65 28.04
N PRO A 43 1.26 -15.66 27.14
CA PRO A 43 1.39 -15.92 25.73
C PRO A 43 2.64 -16.77 25.47
N ALA A 44 2.52 -17.72 24.54
CA ALA A 44 3.63 -18.59 24.18
C ALA A 44 4.85 -17.76 23.75
N PRO A 45 6.07 -18.13 24.17
CA PRO A 45 7.27 -17.36 23.84
C PRO A 45 7.45 -17.27 22.33
N LEU A 46 7.90 -16.10 21.88
CA LEU A 46 8.25 -15.86 20.49
C LEU A 46 9.45 -16.73 20.07
N GLU A 47 9.39 -17.33 18.89
CA GLU A 47 10.53 -18.01 18.26
C GLU A 47 11.18 -17.11 17.21
N LEU A 48 12.51 -17.01 17.23
CA LEU A 48 13.29 -16.28 16.24
C LEU A 48 14.04 -17.22 15.32
N SER A 49 14.18 -16.88 14.03
CA SER A 49 15.09 -17.61 13.11
C SER A 49 16.56 -17.51 13.52
N ALA A 50 16.94 -16.46 14.26
CA ALA A 50 18.27 -16.25 14.80
C ALA A 50 18.20 -15.41 16.09
N PRO A 51 19.08 -15.66 17.08
CA PRO A 51 19.10 -14.90 18.33
C PRO A 51 19.83 -13.55 18.22
N SER A 52 20.59 -13.33 17.13
CA SER A 52 21.41 -12.15 16.92
C SER A 52 21.70 -11.90 15.45
N GLY A 53 22.01 -10.65 15.10
CA GLY A 53 22.45 -10.29 13.75
C GLY A 53 22.59 -8.78 13.57
N PRO A 54 23.23 -8.33 12.47
CA PRO A 54 23.30 -6.93 12.15
C PRO A 54 21.92 -6.41 11.72
N THR A 55 21.72 -5.10 11.86
CA THR A 55 20.59 -4.40 11.22
C THR A 55 20.56 -4.72 9.72
N GLY A 56 19.35 -4.94 9.19
CA GLY A 56 19.10 -5.42 7.83
C GLY A 56 19.02 -6.95 7.66
N THR A 57 19.40 -7.73 8.68
CA THR A 57 19.20 -9.19 8.65
C THR A 57 17.72 -9.53 8.55
N ILE A 58 17.36 -10.46 7.67
CA ILE A 58 15.99 -11.02 7.64
C ILE A 58 15.78 -11.88 8.88
N LEU A 59 14.94 -11.41 9.78
CA LEU A 59 14.51 -12.09 10.99
C LEU A 59 13.11 -12.68 10.74
N THR A 60 12.94 -13.95 11.07
CA THR A 60 11.61 -14.58 11.16
C THR A 60 11.20 -14.63 12.62
N VAL A 61 10.01 -14.14 12.92
CA VAL A 61 9.37 -14.17 14.24
C VAL A 61 8.13 -15.04 14.14
N LYS A 62 8.04 -16.09 14.94
CA LYS A 62 6.83 -16.92 15.06
C LYS A 62 6.25 -16.76 16.46
N GLY A 63 4.93 -16.74 16.53
CA GLY A 63 4.22 -16.72 17.80
C GLY A 63 2.82 -17.27 17.68
N THR A 64 2.17 -17.41 18.82
CA THR A 64 0.77 -17.81 18.93
C THR A 64 0.07 -16.80 19.82
N ILE A 65 -1.09 -16.32 19.38
CA ILE A 65 -1.90 -15.37 20.15
C ILE A 65 -3.24 -15.98 20.56
N PRO A 66 -3.85 -15.50 21.66
CA PRO A 66 -5.25 -15.80 21.91
C PRO A 66 -6.11 -15.19 20.80
N LYS A 67 -7.20 -15.89 20.44
CA LYS A 67 -8.03 -15.63 19.25
C LYS A 67 -8.62 -14.20 19.17
N ASP A 68 -8.67 -13.48 20.29
CA ASP A 68 -9.35 -12.19 20.42
C ASP A 68 -8.41 -10.96 20.28
N TYR A 69 -7.11 -11.18 20.00
CA TYR A 69 -6.08 -10.14 20.02
C TYR A 69 -5.60 -9.63 18.66
N SER A 70 -6.18 -10.12 17.56
CA SER A 70 -5.86 -9.61 16.23
C SER A 70 -6.78 -8.46 15.84
N TYR A 71 -6.21 -7.32 15.47
CA TYR A 71 -6.95 -6.28 14.74
C TYR A 71 -6.89 -6.58 13.25
N LEU A 72 -8.04 -6.71 12.59
CA LEU A 72 -8.13 -7.09 11.17
C LEU A 72 -7.39 -8.41 10.82
N ASN A 73 -7.28 -9.36 11.76
CA ASN A 73 -6.48 -10.59 11.60
C ASN A 73 -4.96 -10.36 11.37
N LEU A 74 -4.44 -9.19 11.69
CA LEU A 74 -3.01 -8.88 11.62
C LEU A 74 -2.40 -8.78 13.02
N MET A 75 -1.13 -9.17 13.11
CA MET A 75 -0.31 -9.02 14.30
C MET A 75 0.91 -8.18 14.01
N SER A 76 1.04 -7.00 14.64
CA SER A 76 2.20 -6.13 14.45
C SER A 76 3.38 -6.58 15.32
N ILE A 77 4.57 -6.54 14.73
CA ILE A 77 5.85 -6.89 15.36
C ILE A 77 6.64 -5.61 15.60
N PHE A 78 7.17 -5.46 16.79
CA PHE A 78 7.90 -4.28 17.22
C PHE A 78 9.22 -4.65 17.87
N VAL A 79 10.16 -3.71 17.81
CA VAL A 79 11.24 -3.64 18.78
C VAL A 79 10.83 -2.68 19.88
N GLN A 80 10.70 -3.20 21.10
CA GLN A 80 10.68 -2.40 22.30
C GLN A 80 12.12 -2.01 22.65
N LEU A 81 12.33 -0.70 22.78
CA LEU A 81 13.60 -0.12 23.17
C LEU A 81 13.78 -0.20 24.70
N PRO A 82 14.98 0.08 25.26
CA PRO A 82 15.17 0.08 26.71
C PRO A 82 14.06 0.83 27.46
N SER A 83 13.71 0.29 28.63
CA SER A 83 12.46 0.52 29.36
C SER A 83 12.19 1.96 29.79
N ASP A 84 13.19 2.83 29.71
CA ASP A 84 13.11 4.25 30.05
C ASP A 84 12.46 5.10 28.94
N THR A 85 12.38 4.58 27.71
CA THR A 85 11.85 5.33 26.56
C THR A 85 10.34 5.17 26.36
N GLY A 86 9.76 4.00 26.67
CA GLY A 86 8.34 3.73 26.42
C GLY A 86 7.95 3.73 24.93
N PHE A 87 8.94 3.62 24.04
CA PHE A 87 8.75 3.70 22.59
C PHE A 87 8.95 2.35 21.90
N TYR A 88 8.13 2.11 20.87
CA TYR A 88 8.12 0.89 20.09
C TYR A 88 8.38 1.21 18.62
N LEU A 89 9.46 0.64 18.08
CA LEU A 89 9.78 0.74 16.66
C LEU A 89 9.09 -0.40 15.92
N ARG A 90 8.16 -0.08 15.03
CA ARG A 90 7.45 -1.08 14.24
C ARG A 90 8.39 -1.73 13.22
N MET A 91 8.47 -3.05 13.24
CA MET A 91 9.20 -3.85 12.25
C MET A 91 8.30 -4.29 11.11
N GLY A 92 7.03 -4.56 11.45
CA GLY A 92 6.01 -4.94 10.49
C GLY A 92 4.77 -5.54 11.14
N ALA A 93 4.05 -6.38 10.40
CA ALA A 93 2.90 -7.15 10.81
C ALA A 93 2.80 -8.44 9.98
N ALA A 94 2.18 -9.45 10.55
CA ALA A 94 1.92 -10.74 9.91
C ALA A 94 0.45 -11.13 10.05
N PRO A 95 -0.12 -11.84 9.07
CA PRO A 95 -1.45 -12.42 9.20
C PRO A 95 -1.47 -13.48 10.31
N VAL A 96 -2.54 -13.47 11.09
CA VAL A 96 -2.85 -14.46 12.11
C VAL A 96 -3.75 -15.52 11.49
N LYS A 97 -3.34 -16.78 11.61
CA LYS A 97 -4.12 -17.92 11.13
C LYS A 97 -5.29 -18.20 12.06
N SER A 98 -6.25 -18.99 11.57
CA SER A 98 -7.42 -19.42 12.35
C SER A 98 -7.09 -20.19 13.63
N ASP A 99 -5.90 -20.80 13.70
CA ASP A 99 -5.35 -21.48 14.88
C ASP A 99 -4.63 -20.54 15.86
N GLY A 100 -4.61 -19.24 15.59
CA GLY A 100 -3.95 -18.22 16.42
C GLY A 100 -2.45 -18.08 16.15
N THR A 101 -1.87 -18.87 15.25
CA THR A 101 -0.44 -18.78 14.93
C THR A 101 -0.15 -17.67 13.92
N PHE A 102 1.02 -17.03 14.03
CA PHE A 102 1.53 -16.08 13.05
C PHE A 102 3.01 -16.33 12.76
N THR A 103 3.43 -15.95 11.55
CA THR A 103 4.83 -15.93 11.14
C THR A 103 5.10 -14.62 10.42
N TRP A 104 5.94 -13.78 11.01
CA TRP A 104 6.47 -12.59 10.36
C TRP A 104 7.89 -12.88 9.86
N SER A 105 8.23 -12.41 8.66
CA SER A 105 9.62 -12.40 8.18
C SER A 105 9.92 -11.05 7.58
N GLY A 106 10.97 -10.39 8.06
CA GLY A 106 11.37 -9.09 7.55
C GLY A 106 12.72 -8.63 8.09
N PRO A 107 13.25 -7.53 7.55
CA PRO A 107 14.53 -7.01 7.99
C PRO A 107 14.43 -6.44 9.41
N LEU A 108 15.48 -6.65 10.21
CA LEU A 108 15.68 -5.87 11.42
C LEU A 108 15.98 -4.41 11.04
N PRO A 109 15.16 -3.42 11.42
CA PRO A 109 15.43 -2.03 11.07
C PRO A 109 16.71 -1.53 11.77
N ARG A 110 17.23 -0.35 11.41
CA ARG A 110 18.24 0.37 12.22
C ARG A 110 17.62 1.51 12.97
N ALA A 111 16.66 2.18 12.36
CA ALA A 111 15.99 3.33 12.93
C ALA A 111 14.63 3.46 12.26
N GLY A 112 13.78 4.32 12.83
CA GLY A 112 12.49 4.66 12.25
C GLY A 112 11.61 5.42 13.23
N ILE A 113 10.37 5.63 12.81
CA ILE A 113 9.36 6.29 13.63
C ILE A 113 8.90 5.31 14.71
N ALA A 114 9.15 5.66 15.95
CA ALA A 114 8.68 4.92 17.11
C ALA A 114 7.42 5.58 17.68
N LEU A 115 6.48 4.72 18.07
CA LEU A 115 5.22 5.12 18.69
C LEU A 115 5.34 5.00 20.20
N SER A 116 4.73 5.93 20.92
CA SER A 116 4.59 5.83 22.37
C SER A 116 3.70 4.64 22.74
N GLY A 117 4.06 3.96 23.81
CA GLY A 117 3.35 2.77 24.28
C GLY A 117 1.87 3.01 24.59
N ASP A 118 1.54 4.23 24.99
CA ASP A 118 0.20 4.70 25.33
C ASP A 118 -0.49 5.47 24.19
N GLY A 119 0.19 5.63 23.05
CA GLY A 119 -0.28 6.44 21.92
C GLY A 119 -0.45 7.94 22.23
N SER A 120 0.00 8.42 23.38
CA SER A 120 -0.25 9.78 23.85
C SER A 120 0.80 10.79 23.39
N ALA A 121 2.02 10.31 23.12
CA ALA A 121 3.12 11.15 22.62
C ALA A 121 3.20 11.13 21.10
N ALA A 122 3.62 12.26 20.53
CA ALA A 122 3.93 12.38 19.11
C ALA A 122 4.94 11.31 18.68
N PRO A 123 4.90 10.83 17.44
CA PRO A 123 5.90 9.89 16.95
C PRO A 123 7.31 10.48 17.03
N HIS A 124 8.27 9.67 17.45
CA HIS A 124 9.67 10.08 17.59
C HIS A 124 10.58 9.26 16.71
N GLU A 125 11.64 9.89 16.22
CA GLU A 125 12.71 9.21 15.53
C GLU A 125 13.62 8.50 16.52
N ILE A 126 13.82 7.20 16.34
CA ILE A 126 14.72 6.44 17.20
C ILE A 126 15.65 5.55 16.38
N THR A 127 16.90 5.45 16.84
CA THR A 127 17.89 4.49 16.37
C THR A 127 17.97 3.29 17.31
N LEU A 128 17.97 2.09 16.73
CA LEU A 128 18.19 0.83 17.42
C LEU A 128 19.61 0.79 18.01
N PRO A 129 19.72 0.50 19.32
CA PRO A 129 21.02 0.35 19.96
C PRO A 129 21.71 -0.93 19.51
N ASN A 130 23.04 -0.95 19.60
CA ASN A 130 23.78 -2.20 19.62
C ASN A 130 23.52 -2.93 20.94
N GLY A 131 23.47 -4.27 20.89
CA GLY A 131 23.21 -5.10 22.06
C GLY A 131 21.76 -5.60 22.13
N PRO A 132 21.30 -6.03 23.32
CA PRO A 132 20.01 -6.68 23.47
C PRO A 132 18.86 -5.69 23.25
N VAL A 133 17.91 -6.08 22.41
CA VAL A 133 16.62 -5.43 22.24
C VAL A 133 15.50 -6.44 22.45
N THR A 134 14.33 -5.95 22.80
CA THR A 134 13.17 -6.80 23.06
C THR A 134 12.26 -6.80 21.83
N ILE A 135 12.12 -7.94 21.18
CA ILE A 135 11.10 -8.14 20.15
C ILE A 135 9.78 -8.45 20.86
N VAL A 136 8.74 -7.70 20.50
CA VAL A 136 7.39 -7.86 21.04
C VAL A 136 6.39 -7.87 19.89
N TYR A 137 5.16 -8.27 20.20
CA TYR A 137 4.04 -8.12 19.28
C TYR A 137 2.85 -7.45 19.99
N GLY A 138 1.92 -6.91 19.22
CA GLY A 138 0.65 -6.44 19.76
C GLY A 138 -0.02 -5.37 18.92
N VAL A 139 -1.00 -4.70 19.55
CA VAL A 139 -1.73 -3.57 19.00
C VAL A 139 -1.56 -2.40 19.97
N VAL A 140 -1.24 -1.21 19.47
CA VAL A 140 -1.13 -0.01 20.32
C VAL A 140 -2.52 0.35 20.85
N PRO A 141 -2.71 0.63 22.16
CA PRO A 141 -1.71 0.72 23.24
C PRO A 141 -1.53 -0.56 24.07
N SER A 142 -2.28 -1.62 23.80
CA SER A 142 -2.25 -2.88 24.54
C SER A 142 -1.24 -3.87 23.92
N PHE A 143 0.05 -3.63 24.11
CA PHE A 143 1.08 -4.62 23.77
C PHE A 143 0.93 -5.85 24.67
N GLU A 144 0.76 -7.04 24.08
CA GLU A 144 0.63 -8.30 24.81
C GLU A 144 1.99 -8.99 25.01
N SER A 145 2.16 -9.60 26.17
CA SER A 145 3.41 -9.71 26.94
C SER A 145 4.40 -10.80 26.51
N ALA A 146 4.29 -11.41 25.33
CA ALA A 146 5.32 -12.35 24.87
C ALA A 146 6.45 -11.56 24.20
N HIS A 147 7.64 -11.78 24.73
CA HIS A 147 8.84 -11.07 24.34
C HIS A 147 9.99 -12.04 24.12
N VAL A 148 10.87 -11.69 23.20
CA VAL A 148 12.11 -12.42 22.99
C VAL A 148 13.25 -11.44 22.77
N THR A 149 14.38 -11.70 23.41
CA THR A 149 15.56 -10.89 23.22
C THR A 149 16.22 -11.22 21.89
N PHE A 150 16.47 -10.19 21.08
CA PHE A 150 17.35 -10.27 19.93
C PHE A 150 18.59 -9.42 20.20
N THR A 151 19.78 -9.92 19.88
CA THR A 151 21.01 -9.13 20.05
C THR A 151 21.43 -8.48 18.73
N VAL A 152 21.34 -7.15 18.67
CA VAL A 152 21.82 -6.36 17.53
C VAL A 152 23.34 -6.33 17.55
N THR A 153 23.98 -6.90 16.53
CA THR A 153 25.46 -7.00 16.49
C THR A 153 26.13 -5.82 15.78
N ASP A 154 25.39 -5.08 14.95
CA ASP A 154 25.86 -3.85 14.28
C ASP A 154 24.68 -3.00 13.76
N ASN A 155 24.66 -1.71 14.11
CA ASN A 155 23.69 -0.71 13.64
C ASN A 155 24.25 0.26 12.58
N ALA A 156 25.52 0.15 12.16
CA ALA A 156 26.14 1.04 11.18
C ALA A 156 25.54 0.91 9.77
N ASN A 157 24.95 -0.24 9.46
CA ASN A 157 24.55 -0.67 8.11
C ASN A 157 23.03 -0.80 7.86
N GLY A 158 22.14 -0.47 8.81
CA GLY A 158 20.70 -0.59 8.57
C GLY A 158 19.97 0.71 8.18
N PRO A 159 18.65 0.63 7.92
CA PRO A 159 17.83 1.69 7.33
C PRO A 159 17.45 2.88 8.23
N TYR A 160 17.41 4.06 7.61
CA TYR A 160 16.63 5.27 7.95
C TYR A 160 16.81 5.90 9.34
N ALA A 161 17.83 6.75 9.51
CA ALA A 161 17.97 7.61 10.69
C ALA A 161 17.10 8.89 10.65
N ASP A 162 16.36 9.12 9.56
CA ASP A 162 15.64 10.37 9.30
C ASP A 162 14.38 10.09 8.43
N PRO A 163 13.16 10.11 9.00
CA PRO A 163 11.87 10.01 8.35
C PRO A 163 11.44 11.34 7.70
N THR A 164 12.32 12.34 7.56
CA THR A 164 11.99 13.55 6.80
C THR A 164 11.41 13.16 5.45
N GLY A 165 10.16 13.58 5.25
CA GLY A 165 9.40 13.35 4.02
C GLY A 165 8.45 12.16 4.00
N THR A 166 8.30 11.36 5.06
CA THR A 166 7.23 10.33 5.10
C THR A 166 5.84 10.93 5.01
N ASP A 167 5.64 12.16 5.50
CA ASP A 167 4.39 12.93 5.34
C ASP A 167 4.01 13.12 3.85
N GLN A 168 4.99 13.11 2.94
CA GLN A 168 4.71 13.22 1.50
C GLN A 168 3.94 12.02 0.97
N VAL A 169 4.11 10.84 1.58
CA VAL A 169 3.30 9.65 1.25
C VAL A 169 1.84 9.89 1.62
N TYR A 170 1.59 10.45 2.81
CA TYR A 170 0.24 10.84 3.23
C TYR A 170 -0.33 11.94 2.34
N TYR A 171 0.45 12.97 2.00
CA TYR A 171 -0.05 14.05 1.12
C TYR A 171 -0.41 13.54 -0.29
N ASN A 172 0.35 12.59 -0.82
CA ASN A 172 0.00 11.94 -2.09
C ASN A 172 -1.30 11.14 -1.99
N TRP A 173 -1.53 10.45 -0.87
CA TRP A 173 -2.78 9.75 -0.61
C TRP A 173 -3.95 10.73 -0.45
N ALA A 174 -3.79 11.72 0.43
CA ALA A 174 -4.82 12.68 0.81
C ALA A 174 -5.29 13.55 -0.36
N ARG A 175 -4.38 13.87 -1.29
CA ARG A 175 -4.69 14.58 -2.53
C ARG A 175 -5.92 14.03 -3.25
N THR A 176 -6.13 12.71 -3.23
CA THR A 176 -7.23 12.06 -3.96
C THR A 176 -8.19 11.29 -3.06
N ASP A 177 -7.65 10.46 -2.16
CA ASP A 177 -8.42 9.41 -1.50
C ASP A 177 -9.03 9.88 -0.17
N ASP A 178 -8.55 10.97 0.43
CA ASP A 178 -9.19 11.59 1.59
C ASP A 178 -10.62 12.07 1.27
N LEU A 179 -10.81 12.62 0.07
CA LEU A 179 -12.13 13.03 -0.41
C LEU A 179 -13.08 11.84 -0.65
N VAL A 180 -12.53 10.66 -0.97
CA VAL A 180 -13.31 9.42 -1.11
C VAL A 180 -13.65 8.89 0.28
N ALA A 181 -12.66 8.84 1.18
CA ALA A 181 -12.81 8.38 2.56
C ALA A 181 -13.83 9.19 3.37
N SER A 182 -13.85 10.51 3.18
CA SER A 182 -14.79 11.42 3.82
C SER A 182 -16.19 11.42 3.18
N GLY A 183 -16.38 10.74 2.04
CA GLY A 183 -17.62 10.77 1.27
C GLY A 183 -17.87 12.11 0.55
N ALA A 184 -16.88 13.00 0.49
CA ALA A 184 -16.99 14.29 -0.20
C ALA A 184 -17.07 14.15 -1.73
N VAL A 185 -16.59 13.03 -2.29
CA VAL A 185 -16.74 12.67 -3.70
C VAL A 185 -17.12 11.20 -3.87
N SER A 186 -17.85 10.88 -4.95
CA SER A 186 -18.11 9.50 -5.37
C SER A 186 -17.27 9.18 -6.62
N ARG A 187 -16.18 8.43 -6.42
CA ARG A 187 -15.29 7.87 -7.46
C ARG A 187 -14.53 6.66 -6.91
N SER A 188 -13.94 5.86 -7.79
CA SER A 188 -13.04 4.76 -7.43
C SER A 188 -11.83 5.23 -6.61
N TRP A 189 -11.35 4.38 -5.70
CA TRP A 189 -10.10 4.58 -4.95
C TRP A 189 -8.87 4.55 -5.86
N LEU A 190 -7.90 5.44 -5.62
CA LEU A 190 -6.63 5.47 -6.35
C LEU A 190 -5.54 4.63 -5.64
N TRP A 191 -5.53 4.65 -4.31
CA TRP A 191 -4.56 3.98 -3.46
C TRP A 191 -5.25 2.91 -2.60
N GLY A 192 -6.39 3.26 -1.99
CA GLY A 192 -7.13 2.38 -1.09
C GLY A 192 -7.17 2.88 0.36
N PRO A 193 -8.08 2.34 1.18
CA PRO A 193 -8.29 2.77 2.56
C PRO A 193 -7.25 2.23 3.56
N ALA A 194 -6.57 1.12 3.27
CA ALA A 194 -5.60 0.51 4.18
C ALA A 194 -4.16 0.89 3.80
N SER A 195 -3.30 1.15 4.79
CA SER A 195 -1.87 1.34 4.60
C SER A 195 -1.03 0.43 5.48
N TYR A 196 0.17 0.09 5.00
CA TYR A 196 1.14 -0.68 5.76
C TYR A 196 2.58 -0.32 5.38
N GLU A 197 3.33 0.18 6.35
CA GLU A 197 4.68 0.71 6.19
C GLU A 197 5.74 -0.37 6.41
N VAL A 198 6.74 -0.42 5.53
CA VAL A 198 7.85 -1.38 5.56
C VAL A 198 9.15 -0.69 5.12
N LEU A 199 10.28 -1.26 5.52
CA LEU A 199 11.59 -0.93 4.95
C LEU A 199 12.02 -2.09 4.05
N GLU A 200 12.44 -1.78 2.82
CA GLU A 200 12.86 -2.80 1.84
C GLU A 200 14.29 -2.57 1.37
N PRO A 201 15.06 -3.64 1.04
CA PRO A 201 16.39 -3.46 0.50
C PRO A 201 16.33 -2.71 -0.83
N TYR A 202 17.19 -1.71 -0.98
CA TYR A 202 17.39 -0.96 -2.21
C TYR A 202 18.82 -0.42 -2.25
N LYS A 203 19.67 -1.00 -3.11
CA LYS A 203 21.12 -0.81 -3.12
C LYS A 203 21.56 0.66 -3.12
N GLU A 204 20.89 1.51 -3.88
CA GLU A 204 21.24 2.92 -4.06
C GLU A 204 20.60 3.84 -3.01
N SER A 205 19.66 3.34 -2.21
CA SER A 205 19.10 4.13 -1.12
C SER A 205 20.12 4.31 0.01
N PRO A 206 20.05 5.39 0.80
CA PRO A 206 20.92 5.55 1.95
C PRO A 206 20.90 4.31 2.84
N LYS A 207 22.09 3.77 3.10
CA LYS A 207 22.29 2.53 3.86
C LYS A 207 21.70 1.25 3.21
N GLY A 208 21.31 1.30 1.94
CA GLY A 208 20.84 0.14 1.18
C GLY A 208 19.36 -0.18 1.37
N TRP A 209 18.53 0.77 1.80
CA TRP A 209 17.11 0.54 2.09
C TRP A 209 16.20 1.71 1.73
N ARG A 210 15.03 1.40 1.18
CA ARG A 210 13.96 2.36 0.87
C ARG A 210 12.81 2.26 1.86
N TYR A 211 12.15 3.38 2.13
CA TYR A 211 10.87 3.42 2.85
C TYR A 211 9.73 3.14 1.89
N VAL A 212 8.79 2.29 2.29
CA VAL A 212 7.67 1.90 1.43
C VAL A 212 6.38 1.87 2.23
N THR A 213 5.28 2.31 1.61
CA THR A 213 3.94 2.18 2.15
C THR A 213 3.08 1.44 1.14
N TYR A 214 2.64 0.26 1.52
CA TYR A 214 1.66 -0.51 0.78
C TYR A 214 0.28 0.06 1.00
N TYR A 215 -0.52 0.09 -0.06
CA TYR A 215 -1.97 0.28 -0.01
C TYR A 215 -2.64 -0.86 -0.78
N ASP A 216 -3.95 -0.99 -0.72
CA ASP A 216 -4.69 -2.01 -1.48
C ASP A 216 -4.30 -2.03 -2.96
N LYS A 217 -4.25 -0.86 -3.58
CA LYS A 217 -4.06 -0.68 -5.03
C LYS A 217 -2.63 -0.29 -5.39
N ALA A 218 -1.73 -0.20 -4.43
CA ALA A 218 -0.46 0.50 -4.63
C ALA A 218 0.67 0.10 -3.68
N ARG A 219 1.89 0.57 -4.02
CA ARG A 219 3.00 0.70 -3.09
C ARG A 219 3.74 1.99 -3.42
N MET A 220 3.70 2.94 -2.50
CA MET A 220 4.49 4.16 -2.58
C MET A 220 5.87 3.91 -1.97
N GLU A 221 6.89 4.59 -2.49
CA GLU A 221 8.26 4.41 -2.01
C GLU A 221 9.08 5.69 -2.06
N ILE A 222 9.95 5.84 -1.06
CA ILE A 222 10.97 6.87 -0.97
C ILE A 222 12.32 6.16 -0.98
N THR A 223 13.07 6.32 -2.07
CA THR A 223 14.40 5.73 -2.24
C THR A 223 15.51 6.66 -1.79
N ASN A 224 15.31 7.98 -1.85
CA ASN A 224 16.27 8.96 -1.36
C ASN A 224 15.56 9.98 -0.45
N PRO A 225 15.58 9.78 0.89
CA PRO A 225 14.92 10.70 1.81
C PRO A 225 15.51 12.11 1.80
N ALA A 226 16.81 12.23 1.49
CA ALA A 226 17.51 13.50 1.40
C ALA A 226 17.23 14.26 0.08
N ALA A 227 16.44 13.69 -0.83
CA ALA A 227 16.04 14.39 -2.05
C ALA A 227 15.10 15.56 -1.73
N PRO A 228 15.14 16.66 -2.50
CA PRO A 228 14.18 17.75 -2.33
C PRO A 228 12.74 17.27 -2.49
N THR A 229 11.87 17.62 -1.54
CA THR A 229 10.44 17.30 -1.56
C THR A 229 9.63 18.37 -2.30
N ALA A 230 10.01 19.63 -2.17
CA ALA A 230 9.32 20.76 -2.78
C ALA A 230 9.29 20.64 -4.31
N ASN A 231 8.09 20.71 -4.90
CA ASN A 231 7.84 20.63 -6.34
C ASN A 231 8.43 19.38 -7.02
N ASN A 232 8.66 18.30 -6.26
CA ASN A 232 9.21 17.06 -6.77
C ASN A 232 8.16 15.95 -6.73
N ALA A 233 7.40 15.81 -7.82
CA ALA A 233 6.39 14.75 -7.97
C ALA A 233 6.98 13.33 -7.98
N TYR A 234 8.31 13.19 -8.03
CA TYR A 234 9.03 11.92 -8.01
C TYR A 234 9.83 11.72 -6.71
N TYR A 235 9.59 12.55 -5.69
CA TYR A 235 10.10 12.30 -4.34
C TYR A 235 9.46 11.02 -3.77
N VAL A 236 8.13 10.96 -3.80
CA VAL A 236 7.38 9.71 -3.62
C VAL A 236 7.14 9.10 -5.00
N THR A 237 7.66 7.90 -5.20
CA THR A 237 7.42 7.14 -6.43
C THR A 237 6.50 5.95 -6.14
N ASN A 238 6.09 5.26 -7.19
CA ASN A 238 5.34 4.02 -7.06
C ASN A 238 6.18 2.85 -7.57
N GLY A 239 6.18 1.76 -6.81
CA GLY A 239 6.91 0.55 -7.17
C GLY A 239 6.42 -0.04 -8.50
N LEU A 240 7.30 -0.78 -9.18
CA LEU A 240 7.06 -1.42 -10.48
C LEU A 240 6.25 -2.72 -10.34
N LEU A 241 5.24 -2.71 -9.45
CA LEU A 241 4.63 -3.92 -8.89
C LEU A 241 4.20 -4.92 -9.94
N VAL A 242 3.51 -4.44 -10.97
CA VAL A 242 2.94 -5.27 -12.02
C VAL A 242 4.05 -5.79 -12.93
N ARG A 243 5.01 -4.95 -13.31
CA ARG A 243 6.17 -5.40 -14.09
C ARG A 243 6.96 -6.48 -13.34
N GLU A 244 7.21 -6.29 -12.07
CA GLU A 244 7.93 -7.26 -11.24
C GLU A 244 7.16 -8.58 -11.10
N MET A 245 5.83 -8.54 -10.88
CA MET A 245 4.98 -9.75 -10.83
C MET A 245 4.91 -10.48 -12.16
N VAL A 246 4.85 -9.77 -13.30
CA VAL A 246 4.78 -10.39 -14.63
C VAL A 246 6.13 -11.01 -15.05
N THR A 247 7.24 -10.37 -14.68
CA THR A 247 8.59 -10.79 -15.10
C THR A 247 9.29 -11.70 -14.09
N GLY A 248 8.85 -11.70 -12.83
CA GLY A 248 9.58 -12.33 -11.74
C GLY A 248 10.85 -11.57 -11.33
N GLN A 249 11.08 -10.34 -11.83
CA GLN A 249 12.27 -9.55 -11.52
C GLN A 249 12.03 -8.64 -10.32
N LEU A 250 12.29 -9.12 -9.11
CA LEU A 250 12.11 -8.32 -7.89
C LEU A 250 13.16 -7.21 -7.84
N GLN A 251 12.75 -5.94 -7.80
CA GLN A 251 13.69 -4.83 -7.77
C GLN A 251 14.30 -4.66 -6.37
N LEU A 252 15.64 -4.65 -6.32
CA LEU A 252 16.46 -4.43 -5.12
C LEU A 252 17.46 -3.27 -5.30
N GLY A 253 17.33 -2.51 -6.39
CA GLY A 253 18.13 -1.34 -6.72
C GLY A 253 17.81 -0.83 -8.12
N ASN A 254 18.45 0.26 -8.54
CA ASN A 254 18.24 0.87 -9.86
C ASN A 254 18.47 -0.16 -10.99
N ASN A 255 19.53 -0.96 -10.86
CA ASN A 255 19.90 -2.01 -11.81
C ASN A 255 20.16 -3.37 -11.12
N THR A 256 19.60 -3.58 -9.93
CA THR A 256 19.80 -4.82 -9.15
C THR A 256 18.47 -5.52 -8.97
N PHE A 257 18.40 -6.78 -9.38
CA PHE A 257 17.16 -7.57 -9.37
C PHE A 257 17.41 -8.97 -8.79
N GLU A 258 16.43 -9.49 -8.07
CA GLU A 258 16.36 -10.90 -7.66
C GLU A 258 15.39 -11.64 -8.57
N ASN A 259 15.82 -12.79 -9.11
CA ASN A 259 14.98 -13.64 -9.94
C ASN A 259 14.01 -14.46 -9.08
N ARG A 260 12.73 -14.36 -9.38
CA ARG A 260 11.64 -15.14 -8.80
C ARG A 260 10.77 -15.75 -9.90
N LYS A 261 9.85 -16.62 -9.50
CA LYS A 261 8.77 -17.05 -10.40
C LYS A 261 7.80 -15.87 -10.63
N PRO A 262 7.33 -15.65 -11.87
CA PRO A 262 6.21 -14.77 -12.13
C PRO A 262 5.01 -15.12 -11.25
N ALA A 263 4.21 -14.12 -10.88
CA ALA A 263 3.18 -14.27 -9.88
C ALA A 263 1.98 -15.09 -10.39
N GLU A 264 1.62 -16.13 -9.66
CA GLU A 264 0.42 -16.95 -9.86
C GLU A 264 -0.78 -16.38 -9.08
N VAL A 265 -0.96 -15.07 -9.17
CA VAL A 265 -2.06 -14.32 -8.52
C VAL A 265 -2.94 -13.72 -9.62
N PRO A 266 -4.28 -13.80 -9.52
CA PRO A 266 -5.18 -13.23 -10.54
C PRO A 266 -4.99 -11.71 -10.65
N THR A 267 -5.06 -11.17 -11.87
CA THR A 267 -4.89 -9.71 -12.10
C THR A 267 -6.09 -8.86 -11.68
N ALA A 268 -7.27 -9.48 -11.54
CA ALA A 268 -8.53 -8.83 -11.17
C ALA A 268 -9.50 -9.83 -10.53
N GLY A 269 -10.53 -9.30 -9.85
CA GLY A 269 -11.61 -10.07 -9.23
C GLY A 269 -11.26 -10.68 -7.87
N ASP A 270 -12.16 -11.53 -7.39
CA ASP A 270 -12.10 -12.15 -6.07
C ASP A 270 -10.96 -13.17 -5.97
N PHE A 271 -10.29 -13.26 -4.81
CA PHE A 271 -9.24 -14.26 -4.54
C PHE A 271 -9.84 -15.62 -4.20
N THR A 272 -10.57 -16.21 -5.14
CA THR A 272 -11.22 -17.52 -4.99
C THR A 272 -10.81 -18.46 -6.11
N GLU A 273 -10.90 -19.78 -5.87
CA GLU A 273 -10.63 -20.78 -6.90
C GLU A 273 -11.57 -20.66 -8.11
N ALA A 274 -12.77 -20.12 -7.89
CA ALA A 274 -13.76 -19.86 -8.94
C ALA A 274 -13.31 -18.76 -9.92
N ASN A 275 -12.34 -17.92 -9.55
CA ASN A 275 -11.87 -16.84 -10.42
C ASN A 275 -11.06 -17.40 -11.60
N LYS A 276 -11.55 -17.07 -12.80
CA LYS A 276 -10.97 -17.47 -14.10
C LYS A 276 -10.04 -16.43 -14.69
N THR A 277 -9.79 -15.35 -13.96
CA THR A 277 -8.94 -14.26 -14.43
C THR A 277 -7.50 -14.76 -14.65
N PRO A 278 -6.84 -14.39 -15.75
CA PRO A 278 -5.44 -14.69 -15.99
C PRO A 278 -4.59 -14.19 -14.83
N HIS A 279 -3.63 -15.01 -14.40
CA HIS A 279 -2.65 -14.60 -13.41
C HIS A 279 -1.59 -13.69 -14.07
N PHE A 280 -0.84 -12.91 -13.30
CA PHE A 280 0.24 -12.09 -13.84
C PHE A 280 1.24 -12.90 -14.69
N ALA A 281 1.54 -14.14 -14.30
CA ALA A 281 2.40 -15.07 -15.06
C ALA A 281 1.90 -15.35 -16.49
N ALA A 282 0.59 -15.29 -16.75
CA ALA A 282 0.02 -15.51 -18.08
C ALA A 282 0.37 -14.36 -19.06
N TYR A 283 0.74 -13.18 -18.55
CA TYR A 283 1.07 -12.01 -19.36
C TYR A 283 2.55 -11.92 -19.75
N THR A 284 3.42 -12.81 -19.23
CA THR A 284 4.87 -12.72 -19.49
C THR A 284 5.19 -12.67 -20.99
N ALA A 285 4.54 -13.51 -21.79
CA ALA A 285 4.71 -13.56 -23.25
C ALA A 285 3.96 -12.46 -24.01
N LEU A 286 3.03 -11.76 -23.36
CA LEU A 286 2.20 -10.71 -23.98
C LEU A 286 2.87 -9.33 -23.94
N GLN A 287 3.95 -9.17 -23.16
CA GLN A 287 4.65 -7.88 -23.05
C GLN A 287 5.26 -7.39 -24.38
N THR A 288 5.55 -8.31 -25.30
CA THR A 288 6.09 -8.02 -26.63
C THR A 288 5.04 -8.08 -27.74
N VAL A 289 3.77 -8.30 -27.40
CA VAL A 289 2.67 -8.39 -28.37
C VAL A 289 2.00 -7.02 -28.46
N ASN A 290 2.17 -6.33 -29.59
CA ASN A 290 1.71 -4.95 -29.83
C ASN A 290 1.00 -4.85 -31.19
N ASN A 291 0.03 -5.72 -31.41
CA ASN A 291 -0.64 -5.88 -32.71
C ASN A 291 -1.84 -4.96 -32.91
N ASN A 292 -2.27 -4.24 -31.88
CA ASN A 292 -3.41 -3.33 -31.99
C ASN A 292 -3.09 -2.13 -32.87
N LYS A 293 -4.15 -1.49 -33.40
CA LYS A 293 -4.07 -0.28 -34.21
C LYS A 293 -4.97 0.80 -33.61
N GLU A 294 -4.63 2.06 -33.84
CA GLU A 294 -5.47 3.20 -33.44
C GLU A 294 -6.90 3.01 -33.97
N GLY A 295 -7.89 3.14 -33.08
CA GLY A 295 -9.32 2.99 -33.38
C GLY A 295 -9.81 1.55 -33.51
N GLN A 296 -8.95 0.54 -33.41
CA GLN A 296 -9.36 -0.87 -33.44
C GLN A 296 -10.29 -1.18 -32.27
N VAL A 297 -11.44 -1.80 -32.54
CA VAL A 297 -12.32 -2.34 -31.48
C VAL A 297 -11.66 -3.55 -30.84
N ILE A 298 -11.50 -3.50 -29.52
CA ILE A 298 -10.85 -4.54 -28.73
C ILE A 298 -11.86 -5.65 -28.45
N THR A 299 -11.60 -6.83 -29.00
CA THR A 299 -12.45 -8.03 -28.84
C THR A 299 -11.67 -9.27 -28.40
N ASP A 300 -10.37 -9.13 -28.18
CA ASP A 300 -9.51 -10.22 -27.77
C ASP A 300 -9.79 -10.62 -26.32
N LEU A 301 -10.15 -11.89 -26.13
CA LEU A 301 -10.38 -12.52 -24.84
C LEU A 301 -9.10 -13.28 -24.42
N LEU A 302 -8.61 -12.98 -23.23
CA LEU A 302 -7.51 -13.69 -22.59
C LEU A 302 -8.05 -14.64 -21.52
N ASP A 303 -7.78 -15.94 -21.68
CA ASP A 303 -8.13 -16.96 -20.70
C ASP A 303 -7.06 -17.17 -19.63
N LYS A 304 -7.41 -17.94 -18.58
CA LYS A 304 -6.53 -18.22 -17.44
C LYS A 304 -5.18 -18.80 -17.82
N GLN A 305 -5.10 -19.51 -18.95
CA GLN A 305 -3.91 -20.16 -19.47
C GLN A 305 -3.02 -19.23 -20.31
N GLY A 306 -3.43 -17.97 -20.50
CA GLY A 306 -2.69 -17.00 -21.30
C GLY A 306 -2.98 -17.09 -22.80
N LYS A 307 -4.02 -17.84 -23.21
CA LYS A 307 -4.40 -17.93 -24.61
C LYS A 307 -5.32 -16.78 -24.98
N VAL A 308 -4.95 -16.07 -26.03
CA VAL A 308 -5.73 -15.00 -26.64
C VAL A 308 -6.65 -15.60 -27.72
N THR A 309 -7.94 -15.31 -27.64
CA THR A 309 -8.93 -15.71 -28.66
C THR A 309 -9.85 -14.52 -28.97
N PRO A 310 -10.04 -14.13 -30.25
CA PRO A 310 -11.02 -13.11 -30.60
C PRO A 310 -12.45 -13.53 -30.22
N ASN A 311 -13.21 -12.63 -29.62
CA ASN A 311 -14.63 -12.83 -29.31
C ASN A 311 -15.46 -11.63 -29.81
N PRO A 312 -16.05 -11.73 -31.01
CA PRO A 312 -16.80 -10.64 -31.64
C PRO A 312 -17.98 -10.11 -30.80
N ALA A 313 -18.53 -10.90 -29.88
CA ALA A 313 -19.63 -10.46 -29.01
C ALA A 313 -19.23 -9.29 -28.09
N LEU A 314 -17.94 -9.14 -27.79
CA LEU A 314 -17.41 -8.06 -26.95
C LEU A 314 -17.40 -6.70 -27.69
N ALA A 315 -17.56 -6.69 -29.01
CA ALA A 315 -17.70 -5.46 -29.79
C ALA A 315 -18.90 -4.61 -29.35
N GLN A 316 -19.90 -5.22 -28.70
CA GLN A 316 -21.05 -4.50 -28.12
C GLN A 316 -20.65 -3.39 -27.14
N TYR A 317 -19.49 -3.51 -26.49
CA TYR A 317 -19.01 -2.52 -25.53
C TYR A 317 -18.29 -1.33 -26.18
N ASN A 318 -17.99 -1.41 -27.49
CA ASN A 318 -17.37 -0.35 -28.27
C ASN A 318 -16.09 0.23 -27.65
N VAL A 319 -15.29 -0.62 -26.98
CA VAL A 319 -13.99 -0.22 -26.43
C VAL A 319 -12.94 -0.31 -27.54
N THR A 320 -12.17 0.76 -27.72
CA THR A 320 -11.18 0.87 -28.80
C THR A 320 -9.77 1.05 -28.24
N ALA A 321 -8.79 0.57 -28.99
CA ALA A 321 -7.38 0.89 -28.76
C ALA A 321 -7.12 2.34 -29.20
N THR A 322 -6.54 3.14 -28.32
CA THR A 322 -6.23 4.56 -28.60
C THR A 322 -4.94 4.95 -27.90
N ASN A 323 -4.30 6.04 -28.34
CA ASN A 323 -3.11 6.60 -27.69
C ASN A 323 -1.96 5.58 -27.56
N LEU A 324 -1.19 5.41 -28.64
CA LEU A 324 0.05 4.66 -28.62
C LEU A 324 1.05 5.30 -27.63
N VAL A 325 1.55 4.51 -26.68
CA VAL A 325 2.63 4.95 -25.79
C VAL A 325 3.98 4.62 -26.42
N ASP A 326 4.75 5.66 -26.76
CA ASP A 326 5.98 5.49 -27.55
C ASP A 326 7.07 4.66 -26.87
N GLN A 327 7.10 4.65 -25.54
CA GLN A 327 8.13 3.98 -24.74
C GLN A 327 7.96 2.46 -24.76
N THR A 328 6.72 1.97 -24.82
CA THR A 328 6.41 0.54 -24.73
C THR A 328 5.74 -0.01 -25.98
N LYS A 329 5.30 0.87 -26.88
CA LYS A 329 4.58 0.58 -28.13
C LYS A 329 3.26 -0.15 -27.94
N HIS A 330 2.63 -0.01 -26.77
CA HIS A 330 1.27 -0.50 -26.50
C HIS A 330 0.25 0.62 -26.62
N TYR A 331 -0.93 0.32 -27.16
CA TYR A 331 -2.08 1.22 -27.11
C TYR A 331 -2.78 1.15 -25.75
N ILE A 332 -3.42 2.24 -25.33
CA ILE A 332 -4.27 2.29 -24.12
C ILE A 332 -5.73 2.08 -24.53
N ALA A 333 -6.50 1.30 -23.78
CA ALA A 333 -7.94 1.21 -24.06
C ALA A 333 -8.64 2.56 -23.82
N SER A 334 -9.61 2.91 -24.66
CA SER A 334 -10.36 4.18 -24.58
C SER A 334 -10.94 4.51 -23.19
N PRO A 335 -11.57 3.59 -22.42
CA PRO A 335 -12.02 3.92 -21.06
C PRO A 335 -10.86 4.21 -20.11
N PHE A 336 -9.71 3.54 -20.27
CA PHE A 336 -8.53 3.78 -19.45
C PHE A 336 -7.88 5.11 -19.78
N TRP A 337 -7.81 5.48 -21.06
CA TRP A 337 -7.29 6.77 -21.47
C TRP A 337 -8.17 7.93 -20.94
N ALA A 338 -9.49 7.78 -21.01
CA ALA A 338 -10.42 8.75 -20.43
C ALA A 338 -10.25 8.87 -18.91
N PHE A 339 -10.09 7.75 -18.20
CA PHE A 339 -9.85 7.73 -16.77
C PHE A 339 -8.52 8.40 -16.38
N LEU A 340 -7.43 8.12 -17.09
CA LEU A 340 -6.13 8.74 -16.85
C LEU A 340 -6.11 10.27 -17.10
N ASN A 341 -7.00 10.76 -17.97
CA ASN A 341 -7.17 12.19 -18.24
C ASN A 341 -8.29 12.85 -17.40
N SER A 342 -8.89 12.12 -16.47
CA SER A 342 -9.94 12.64 -15.62
C SER A 342 -9.45 13.75 -14.69
N SER A 343 -10.37 14.68 -14.41
CA SER A 343 -10.18 15.80 -13.49
C SER A 343 -11.38 15.89 -12.55
N GLY A 344 -11.16 16.43 -11.36
CA GLY A 344 -12.21 16.60 -10.35
C GLY A 344 -11.63 17.17 -9.06
N PRO A 345 -12.39 17.13 -7.96
CA PRO A 345 -11.91 17.64 -6.69
C PRO A 345 -10.68 16.87 -6.21
N ILE A 346 -9.66 17.63 -5.80
CA ILE A 346 -8.40 17.17 -5.21
C ILE A 346 -8.03 18.07 -4.04
N LEU A 347 -7.25 17.56 -3.11
CA LEU A 347 -6.65 18.37 -2.05
C LEU A 347 -5.26 18.82 -2.49
N VAL A 348 -4.95 20.11 -2.31
CA VAL A 348 -3.64 20.67 -2.61
C VAL A 348 -3.04 21.24 -1.35
N ASN A 349 -1.79 20.86 -1.10
CA ASN A 349 -1.00 21.38 0.01
C ASN A 349 -0.55 22.81 -0.33
N THR A 350 -0.93 23.78 0.50
CA THR A 350 -0.60 25.20 0.32
C THR A 350 0.66 25.64 1.09
N GLY A 351 1.40 24.71 1.69
CA GLY A 351 2.54 25.02 2.57
C GLY A 351 2.12 25.51 3.96
N THR A 352 0.83 25.45 4.28
CA THR A 352 0.24 25.64 5.60
C THR A 352 -0.37 24.32 6.07
N SER A 353 -0.74 24.19 7.35
CA SER A 353 -1.41 22.99 7.89
C SER A 353 -2.79 22.70 7.27
N ASP A 354 -3.28 23.57 6.40
CA ASP A 354 -4.60 23.48 5.78
C ASP A 354 -4.46 22.95 4.35
N GLN A 355 -5.14 21.85 4.05
CA GLN A 355 -5.29 21.38 2.67
C GLN A 355 -6.49 22.09 2.04
N MET A 356 -6.31 22.66 0.86
CA MET A 356 -7.41 23.28 0.13
C MET A 356 -7.96 22.35 -0.94
N GLN A 357 -9.29 22.24 -0.99
CA GLN A 357 -9.96 21.54 -2.07
C GLN A 357 -10.01 22.43 -3.32
N GLN A 358 -9.60 21.89 -4.46
CA GLN A 358 -9.75 22.53 -5.77
C GLN A 358 -10.01 21.49 -6.86
N ASN A 359 -10.43 21.92 -8.04
CA ASN A 359 -10.51 21.03 -9.20
C ASN A 359 -9.15 20.92 -9.89
N GLY A 360 -8.72 19.69 -10.19
CA GLY A 360 -7.49 19.43 -10.92
C GLY A 360 -7.44 18.01 -11.48
N ARG A 361 -6.36 17.68 -12.19
CA ARG A 361 -6.13 16.33 -12.71
C ARG A 361 -6.01 15.33 -11.57
N ILE A 362 -6.70 14.20 -11.66
CA ILE A 362 -6.55 13.10 -10.70
C ILE A 362 -5.16 12.48 -10.85
N PHE A 363 -4.73 12.26 -12.10
CA PHE A 363 -3.40 11.77 -12.46
C PHE A 363 -2.49 12.92 -12.87
N ASP A 364 -1.59 13.29 -11.98
CA ASP A 364 -0.62 14.36 -12.21
C ASP A 364 0.69 14.11 -11.45
N PRO A 365 1.82 13.89 -12.15
CA PRO A 365 1.94 13.70 -13.59
C PRO A 365 1.20 12.45 -14.10
N LEU A 366 0.77 12.48 -15.37
CA LEU A 366 -0.14 11.49 -15.98
C LEU A 366 0.21 10.01 -15.68
N PHE A 367 1.47 9.60 -15.87
CA PHE A 367 1.91 8.21 -15.67
C PHE A 367 2.67 7.98 -14.36
N ASN A 368 2.68 8.95 -13.43
CA ASN A 368 3.41 8.78 -12.18
C ASN A 368 2.84 7.59 -11.37
N ALA A 369 1.52 7.52 -11.22
CA ALA A 369 0.85 6.46 -10.46
C ALA A 369 0.86 5.10 -11.18
N THR A 370 0.63 5.07 -12.50
CA THR A 370 0.44 3.82 -13.26
C THR A 370 1.71 3.29 -13.92
N GLY A 371 2.65 4.17 -14.28
CA GLY A 371 3.66 3.88 -15.30
C GLY A 371 3.05 3.70 -16.69
N TYR A 372 3.86 3.22 -17.63
CA TYR A 372 3.42 2.96 -19.00
C TYR A 372 2.69 1.62 -19.15
N PRO A 373 1.79 1.45 -20.14
CA PRO A 373 1.18 0.15 -20.44
C PRO A 373 2.26 -0.83 -20.87
N ILE A 374 2.24 -2.04 -20.31
CA ILE A 374 3.17 -3.12 -20.63
C ILE A 374 2.51 -4.24 -21.43
N THR A 375 1.20 -4.15 -21.67
CA THR A 375 0.44 -5.06 -22.54
C THR A 375 -0.59 -4.27 -23.32
N GLU A 376 -1.07 -4.85 -24.43
CA GLU A 376 -2.36 -4.48 -25.00
C GLU A 376 -3.50 -4.78 -24.00
N PRO A 377 -4.66 -4.12 -24.13
CA PRO A 377 -5.84 -4.42 -23.33
C PRO A 377 -6.53 -5.70 -23.81
N TYR A 378 -6.92 -6.56 -22.87
CA TYR A 378 -7.60 -7.81 -23.15
C TYR A 378 -8.88 -7.92 -22.31
N TRP A 379 -9.93 -8.47 -22.91
CA TRP A 379 -11.11 -8.88 -22.16
C TRP A 379 -10.83 -10.17 -21.42
N THR A 380 -11.49 -10.37 -20.28
CA THR A 380 -11.49 -11.65 -19.57
C THR A 380 -12.79 -11.85 -18.81
N LYS A 381 -13.06 -13.10 -18.44
CA LYS A 381 -14.14 -13.46 -17.51
C LYS A 381 -13.57 -13.48 -16.10
N THR A 382 -14.11 -12.62 -15.25
CA THR A 382 -13.69 -12.51 -13.84
C THR A 382 -14.87 -12.66 -12.91
N VAL A 383 -14.61 -13.10 -11.68
CA VAL A 383 -15.63 -13.17 -10.63
C VAL A 383 -15.43 -11.96 -9.72
N VAL A 384 -16.47 -11.12 -9.60
CA VAL A 384 -16.46 -9.92 -8.75
C VAL A 384 -17.69 -9.95 -7.85
N GLY A 385 -17.48 -10.03 -6.54
CA GLY A 385 -18.57 -10.18 -5.58
C GLY A 385 -19.38 -11.46 -5.82
N GLY A 386 -18.71 -12.55 -6.21
CA GLY A 386 -19.33 -13.84 -6.52
C GLY A 386 -20.06 -13.93 -7.86
N VAL A 387 -20.08 -12.87 -8.68
CA VAL A 387 -20.76 -12.84 -9.99
C VAL A 387 -19.73 -12.79 -11.12
N GLU A 388 -19.88 -13.68 -12.11
CA GLU A 388 -19.05 -13.66 -13.32
C GLU A 388 -19.41 -12.43 -14.20
N LYS A 389 -18.39 -11.66 -14.60
CA LYS A 389 -18.53 -10.45 -15.42
C LYS A 389 -17.50 -10.44 -16.56
N ASP A 390 -17.85 -9.78 -17.66
CA ASP A 390 -16.89 -9.35 -18.68
C ASP A 390 -16.12 -8.13 -18.16
N VAL A 391 -14.81 -8.26 -18.06
CA VAL A 391 -13.93 -7.20 -17.59
C VAL A 391 -12.76 -7.04 -18.55
N LEU A 392 -12.56 -5.82 -19.01
CA LEU A 392 -11.36 -5.46 -19.75
C LEU A 392 -10.24 -5.21 -18.75
N VAL A 393 -9.06 -5.78 -18.99
CA VAL A 393 -7.88 -5.66 -18.15
C VAL A 393 -6.72 -5.15 -18.99
N GLN A 394 -6.00 -4.16 -18.48
CA GLN A 394 -4.72 -3.74 -19.04
C GLN A 394 -3.67 -3.58 -17.97
N LEU A 395 -2.49 -4.14 -18.22
CA LEU A 395 -1.34 -4.03 -17.34
C LEU A 395 -0.50 -2.81 -17.69
N PHE A 396 -0.21 -2.00 -16.67
CA PHE A 396 0.77 -0.93 -16.70
C PHE A 396 1.94 -1.30 -15.77
N GLU A 397 3.09 -0.64 -15.87
CA GLU A 397 4.28 -0.99 -15.08
C GLU A 397 4.02 -1.09 -13.57
N ARG A 398 3.12 -0.25 -13.04
CA ARG A 398 2.86 -0.09 -11.61
C ARG A 398 1.42 -0.42 -11.18
N ARG A 399 0.50 -0.55 -12.13
CA ARG A 399 -0.95 -0.71 -11.88
C ARG A 399 -1.62 -1.63 -12.89
N VAL A 400 -2.68 -2.29 -12.46
CA VAL A 400 -3.67 -2.92 -13.34
C VAL A 400 -4.85 -1.96 -13.44
N LEU A 401 -5.30 -1.63 -14.65
CA LEU A 401 -6.59 -0.99 -14.85
C LEU A 401 -7.62 -2.01 -15.32
N THR A 402 -8.82 -1.92 -14.75
CA THR A 402 -9.95 -2.79 -15.07
C THR A 402 -11.14 -1.96 -15.51
N PHE A 403 -11.87 -2.41 -16.52
CA PHE A 403 -13.12 -1.78 -16.96
C PHE A 403 -14.26 -2.80 -16.99
N THR A 404 -15.30 -2.51 -16.21
CA THR A 404 -16.49 -3.36 -16.04
C THR A 404 -17.73 -2.59 -16.52
N PRO A 405 -18.22 -2.82 -17.75
CA PRO A 405 -19.32 -2.05 -18.33
C PRO A 405 -20.61 -2.07 -17.50
N SER A 406 -20.85 -3.17 -16.77
CA SER A 406 -22.05 -3.36 -15.96
C SER A 406 -22.03 -2.64 -14.60
N ASN A 407 -20.89 -2.05 -14.20
CA ASN A 407 -20.83 -1.22 -13.02
C ASN A 407 -21.46 0.16 -13.30
N THR A 408 -21.90 0.85 -12.26
CA THR A 408 -22.32 2.26 -12.34
C THR A 408 -21.17 3.15 -12.83
N ALA A 409 -21.47 4.22 -13.58
CA ALA A 409 -20.49 5.03 -14.30
C ALA A 409 -19.24 5.43 -13.49
N ALA A 410 -19.41 5.85 -12.22
CA ALA A 410 -18.30 6.26 -11.35
C ALA A 410 -17.32 5.14 -10.97
N TYR A 411 -17.71 3.88 -11.19
CA TYR A 411 -16.98 2.66 -10.82
C TYR A 411 -16.81 1.71 -12.00
N GLN A 412 -16.97 2.21 -13.23
CA GLN A 412 -16.72 1.41 -14.42
C GLN A 412 -15.23 1.17 -14.62
N VAL A 413 -14.36 2.13 -14.27
CA VAL A 413 -12.91 1.96 -14.27
C VAL A 413 -12.39 1.93 -12.84
N GLU A 414 -11.60 0.90 -12.52
CA GLU A 414 -11.00 0.69 -11.22
C GLU A 414 -9.55 0.23 -11.35
N MET A 415 -8.71 0.58 -10.37
CA MET A 415 -7.40 -0.04 -10.24
C MET A 415 -7.53 -1.38 -9.53
N GLY A 416 -6.83 -2.40 -10.04
CA GLY A 416 -6.69 -3.69 -9.35
C GLY A 416 -5.99 -3.54 -8.00
N ASN A 417 -6.20 -4.50 -7.10
CA ASN A 417 -5.60 -4.51 -5.76
C ASN A 417 -4.13 -4.97 -5.80
N VAL A 418 -3.33 -4.34 -6.68
CA VAL A 418 -1.97 -4.75 -6.99
C VAL A 418 -1.00 -4.59 -5.84
N GLY A 419 -1.30 -3.70 -4.87
CA GLY A 419 -0.47 -3.57 -3.67
C GLY A 419 -0.62 -4.79 -2.77
N SER A 420 -1.85 -5.24 -2.55
CA SER A 420 -2.14 -6.48 -1.82
C SER A 420 -1.55 -7.72 -2.53
N GLN A 421 -1.76 -7.81 -3.85
CA GLN A 421 -1.26 -8.92 -4.67
C GLN A 421 0.27 -8.98 -4.66
N TYR A 422 0.92 -7.83 -4.78
CA TYR A 422 2.38 -7.75 -4.76
C TYR A 422 2.96 -8.08 -3.39
N TYR A 423 2.32 -7.63 -2.31
CA TYR A 423 2.73 -7.98 -0.95
C TYR A 423 2.70 -9.52 -0.76
N GLN A 424 1.61 -10.16 -1.21
CA GLN A 424 1.48 -11.62 -1.20
C GLN A 424 2.60 -12.31 -1.99
N TRP A 425 2.86 -11.87 -3.21
CA TRP A 425 3.92 -12.45 -4.03
C TRP A 425 5.33 -12.19 -3.45
N ARG A 426 5.57 -11.01 -2.87
CA ARG A 426 6.89 -10.62 -2.34
C ARG A 426 7.21 -11.31 -1.01
N TYR A 427 6.24 -11.47 -0.13
CA TYR A 427 6.47 -11.96 1.23
C TYR A 427 5.87 -13.33 1.53
N ASN A 428 5.12 -13.91 0.58
CA ASN A 428 4.35 -15.13 0.80
C ASN A 428 3.38 -15.00 2.00
N ALA A 429 2.76 -13.82 2.13
CA ALA A 429 1.89 -13.44 3.25
C ALA A 429 0.71 -12.58 2.75
N SER A 430 -0.47 -12.71 3.36
CA SER A 430 -1.64 -11.89 2.98
C SER A 430 -1.54 -10.45 3.53
N PHE A 431 -2.03 -9.48 2.75
CA PHE A 431 -2.07 -8.05 3.06
C PHE A 431 -3.40 -7.60 3.72
N GLN A 432 -4.28 -8.52 4.10
CA GLN A 432 -5.61 -8.17 4.64
C GLN A 432 -5.68 -8.34 6.15
#